data_AF-A0A0P1CYR8-F1
#
_entry.id   AF-A0A0P1CYR8-F1
#
_cell.length_a   1.000
_cell.length_b   1.000
_cell.length_c   1.000
_cell.angle_alpha   90.00
_cell.angle_beta   90.00
_cell.angle_gamma   90.00
#
_symmetry.space_group_name_H-M   'P 1'
#
loop_
_entity.id
_entity.type
_entity.pdbx_description
1 polymer ?
#
loop_
_entity_poly.entity_id
_entity_poly.type
_entity_poly.pdbx_seq_one_letter_code
_entity_poly.pdbx_strand_id
1 'polypeptide(L)'
;TKSLSYPFMALSLWGIIMTGLICLRQTDLKSLIAYSSVGHMGLVISAALLQTPLSITGAIILMIAHGLSSSMLFCLANTNYERTHNRTLLLTRSMQTLLPLMTLWWLLANLMNMALPPTINLMGELTIIASLFNWANITLVLTGLGTLISALYSLHMFSSTQWGGTPPPYMHTITPSLTREHLIMTLHITPLILLMMKPQLMTT
;
A
#
# COMPACT_ATOMS: atom_id res chain seq x y z
N THR A 1 16.73 8.32 -28.25
CA THR A 1 16.55 8.10 -26.79
C THR A 1 15.08 8.13 -26.37
N LYS A 2 14.23 9.04 -26.88
CA LYS A 2 12.77 9.04 -26.60
C LYS A 2 12.01 7.78 -27.06
N SER A 3 12.44 7.11 -28.12
CA SER A 3 11.77 5.89 -28.60
C SER A 3 11.91 4.69 -27.65
N LEU A 4 13.00 4.62 -26.88
CA LEU A 4 13.30 3.49 -26.01
C LEU A 4 12.51 3.52 -24.71
N SER A 5 11.93 4.66 -24.31
CA SER A 5 11.14 4.78 -23.08
C SER A 5 9.70 4.30 -23.22
N TYR A 6 9.14 4.29 -24.45
CA TYR A 6 7.75 3.86 -24.67
C TYR A 6 7.47 2.40 -24.26
N PRO A 7 8.33 1.41 -24.59
CA PRO A 7 8.12 0.02 -24.14
C PRO A 7 8.09 -0.11 -22.63
N PHE A 8 9.00 0.57 -21.92
CA PHE A 8 9.04 0.53 -20.45
C PHE A 8 7.88 1.29 -19.82
N MET A 9 7.41 2.38 -20.44
CA MET A 9 6.21 3.09 -20.02
C MET A 9 4.95 2.23 -20.17
N ALA A 10 4.83 1.52 -21.29
CA ALA A 10 3.71 0.60 -21.50
C ALA A 10 3.74 -0.55 -20.49
N LEU A 11 4.92 -1.12 -20.24
CA LEU A 11 5.11 -2.19 -19.26
C LEU A 11 4.80 -1.75 -17.83
N SER A 12 5.19 -0.53 -17.44
CA SER A 12 4.88 -0.01 -16.10
C SER A 12 3.39 0.29 -15.93
N LEU A 13 2.76 0.97 -16.88
CA LEU A 13 1.33 1.30 -16.83
C LEU A 13 0.44 0.06 -16.86
N TRP A 14 0.74 -0.91 -17.73
CA TRP A 14 0.04 -2.18 -17.76
C TRP A 14 0.32 -3.02 -16.51
N GLY A 15 1.57 -2.98 -16.03
CA GLY A 15 2.02 -3.65 -14.82
C GLY A 15 1.20 -3.25 -13.60
N ILE A 16 0.87 -1.96 -13.43
CA ILE A 16 0.03 -1.46 -12.32
C ILE A 16 -1.31 -2.19 -12.27
N ILE A 17 -1.98 -2.34 -13.42
CA ILE A 17 -3.28 -3.03 -13.49
C ILE A 17 -3.11 -4.52 -13.19
N MET A 18 -2.13 -5.16 -13.84
CA MET A 18 -1.92 -6.61 -13.69
C MET A 18 -1.54 -7.02 -12.27
N THR A 19 -0.64 -6.27 -11.61
CA THR A 19 -0.28 -6.56 -10.22
C THR A 19 -1.44 -6.31 -9.27
N GLY A 20 -2.25 -5.28 -9.50
CA GLY A 20 -3.48 -5.04 -8.76
C GLY A 20 -4.49 -6.20 -8.87
N LEU A 21 -4.68 -6.75 -10.07
CA LEU A 21 -5.55 -7.92 -10.29
C LEU A 21 -4.98 -9.18 -9.62
N ILE A 22 -3.66 -9.36 -9.61
CA ILE A 22 -3.00 -10.45 -8.88
C ILE A 22 -3.27 -10.31 -7.38
N CYS A 23 -3.17 -9.10 -6.81
CA CYS A 23 -3.44 -8.85 -5.39
C CYS A 23 -4.85 -9.27 -4.97
N LEU A 24 -5.87 -9.09 -5.83
CA LEU A 24 -7.25 -9.48 -5.54
C LEU A 24 -7.46 -11.00 -5.43
N ARG A 25 -6.56 -11.80 -6.02
CA ARG A 25 -6.64 -13.27 -6.00
C ARG A 25 -5.62 -13.89 -5.04
N GLN A 26 -4.78 -13.09 -4.42
CA GLN A 26 -3.65 -13.59 -3.66
C GLN A 26 -4.09 -14.14 -2.30
N THR A 27 -3.77 -15.41 -2.05
CA THR A 27 -4.10 -16.11 -0.79
C THR A 27 -3.11 -15.82 0.33
N ASP A 28 -1.89 -15.45 -0.02
CA ASP A 28 -0.77 -15.27 0.91
C ASP A 28 -0.56 -13.79 1.24
N LEU A 29 -0.71 -13.43 2.51
CA LEU A 29 -0.70 -12.04 2.99
C LEU A 29 0.60 -11.29 2.64
N LYS A 30 1.77 -11.89 2.90
CA LYS A 30 3.08 -11.26 2.61
C LYS A 30 3.28 -11.04 1.11
N SER A 31 2.80 -11.98 0.28
CA SER A 31 2.92 -11.84 -1.17
C SER A 31 1.93 -10.83 -1.73
N LEU A 32 0.72 -10.70 -1.15
CA LEU A 32 -0.24 -9.65 -1.50
C LEU A 32 0.39 -8.27 -1.27
N ILE A 33 1.04 -8.07 -0.11
CA ILE A 33 1.76 -6.82 0.18
C ILE A 33 2.91 -6.61 -0.83
N ALA A 34 3.67 -7.65 -1.17
CA ALA A 34 4.74 -7.55 -2.17
C ALA A 34 4.24 -7.22 -3.59
N TYR A 35 3.12 -7.78 -4.04
CA TYR A 35 2.56 -7.42 -5.35
C TYR A 35 1.97 -6.01 -5.34
N SER A 36 1.40 -5.56 -4.21
CA SER A 36 0.93 -4.19 -4.07
C SER A 36 2.09 -3.19 -4.19
N SER A 37 3.27 -3.51 -3.64
CA SER A 37 4.45 -2.64 -3.78
C SER A 37 4.96 -2.55 -5.21
N VAL A 38 4.91 -3.65 -5.98
CA VAL A 38 5.23 -3.59 -7.43
C VAL A 38 4.27 -2.66 -8.17
N GLY A 39 2.97 -2.62 -7.80
CA GLY A 39 2.00 -1.68 -8.35
C GLY A 39 2.37 -0.22 -8.10
N HIS A 40 2.59 0.18 -6.84
CA HIS A 40 2.99 1.56 -6.52
C HIS A 40 4.33 1.95 -7.13
N MET A 41 5.31 1.03 -7.18
CA MET A 41 6.59 1.30 -7.85
C MET A 41 6.45 1.36 -9.37
N GLY A 42 5.44 0.73 -9.97
CA GLY A 42 5.08 0.93 -11.38
C GLY A 42 4.76 2.39 -11.71
N LEU A 43 4.04 3.09 -10.82
CA LEU A 43 3.81 4.54 -10.94
C LEU A 43 5.13 5.32 -10.86
N VAL A 44 6.01 4.98 -9.91
CA VAL A 44 7.33 5.61 -9.77
C VAL A 44 8.18 5.44 -11.04
N ILE A 45 8.19 4.26 -11.64
CA ILE A 45 8.92 3.99 -12.90
C ILE A 45 8.34 4.86 -14.02
N SER A 46 7.01 4.93 -14.15
CA SER A 46 6.37 5.78 -15.16
C SER A 46 6.73 7.27 -14.98
N ALA A 47 6.74 7.75 -13.73
CA ALA A 47 7.08 9.12 -13.40
C ALA A 47 8.56 9.46 -13.67
N ALA A 48 9.47 8.52 -13.36
CA ALA A 48 10.90 8.67 -13.63
C ALA A 48 11.21 8.70 -15.13
N LEU A 49 10.48 7.93 -15.95
CA LEU A 49 10.62 7.93 -17.41
C LEU A 49 10.08 9.20 -18.08
N LEU A 50 9.13 9.91 -17.45
CA LEU A 50 8.62 11.20 -17.93
C LEU A 50 9.60 12.37 -17.76
N GLN A 51 10.44 12.32 -16.73
CA GLN A 51 11.48 13.33 -16.45
C GLN A 51 10.98 14.79 -16.34
N THR A 52 9.75 15.00 -15.88
CA THR A 52 9.23 16.35 -15.59
C THR A 52 9.47 16.70 -14.12
N PRO A 53 9.60 17.98 -13.74
CA PRO A 53 9.81 18.35 -12.33
C PRO A 53 8.65 17.86 -11.44
N LEU A 54 7.41 17.92 -11.94
CA LEU A 54 6.23 17.40 -11.24
C LEU A 54 6.25 15.88 -11.10
N SER A 55 6.69 15.15 -12.13
CA SER A 55 6.76 13.67 -12.05
C SER A 55 7.87 13.21 -11.09
N ILE A 56 9.03 13.87 -11.09
CA ILE A 56 10.15 13.51 -10.20
C ILE A 56 9.81 13.83 -8.74
N THR A 57 9.21 15.00 -8.46
CA THR A 57 8.75 15.34 -7.10
C THR A 57 7.71 14.35 -6.61
N GLY A 58 6.71 14.00 -7.43
CA GLY A 58 5.72 12.97 -7.11
C GLY A 58 6.33 11.59 -6.87
N ALA A 59 7.31 11.20 -7.70
CA ALA A 59 8.04 9.94 -7.55
C ALA A 59 8.77 9.83 -6.21
N ILE A 60 9.46 10.90 -5.78
CA ILE A 60 10.19 10.94 -4.49
C ILE A 60 9.21 10.84 -3.33
N ILE A 61 8.14 11.62 -3.37
CA ILE A 61 7.08 11.60 -2.34
C ILE A 61 6.50 10.18 -2.22
N LEU A 62 6.14 9.57 -3.35
CA LEU A 62 5.55 8.23 -3.37
C LEU A 62 6.54 7.16 -2.89
N MET A 63 7.82 7.24 -3.24
CA MET A 63 8.83 6.28 -2.76
C MET A 63 8.98 6.30 -1.23
N ILE A 64 9.04 7.50 -0.63
CA ILE A 64 9.16 7.64 0.83
C ILE A 64 7.89 7.14 1.52
N ALA A 65 6.73 7.59 1.05
CA ALA A 65 5.45 7.27 1.65
C ALA A 65 5.11 5.77 1.51
N HIS A 66 5.36 5.21 0.33
CA HIS A 66 5.22 3.78 0.08
C HIS A 66 6.21 2.95 0.91
N GLY A 67 7.46 3.41 1.06
CA GLY A 67 8.47 2.72 1.88
C GLY A 67 8.01 2.56 3.34
N LEU A 68 7.43 3.61 3.93
CA LEU A 68 6.90 3.56 5.30
C LEU A 68 5.59 2.76 5.42
N SER A 69 4.67 2.89 4.46
CA SER A 69 3.39 2.17 4.51
C SER A 69 3.54 0.66 4.24
N SER A 70 4.36 0.27 3.25
CA SER A 70 4.61 -1.14 2.94
C SER A 70 5.39 -1.86 4.05
N SER A 71 6.40 -1.21 4.64
CA SER A 71 7.14 -1.77 5.78
C SER A 71 6.23 -1.99 6.99
N MET A 72 5.34 -1.05 7.29
CA MET A 72 4.32 -1.21 8.34
C MET A 72 3.40 -2.41 8.05
N LEU A 73 2.91 -2.57 6.82
CA LEU A 73 2.09 -3.72 6.42
C LEU A 73 2.85 -5.04 6.56
N PHE A 74 4.14 -5.08 6.20
CA PHE A 74 4.97 -6.27 6.42
C PHE A 74 5.15 -6.59 7.91
N CYS A 75 5.32 -5.57 8.76
CA CYS A 75 5.36 -5.75 10.22
C CYS A 75 4.02 -6.30 10.75
N LEU A 76 2.89 -5.78 10.29
CA LEU A 76 1.55 -6.27 10.66
C LEU A 76 1.31 -7.71 10.19
N ALA A 77 1.74 -8.04 8.97
CA ALA A 77 1.72 -9.41 8.49
C ALA A 77 2.59 -10.33 9.35
N ASN A 78 3.68 -9.81 9.90
CA ASN A 78 4.56 -10.56 10.77
C ASN A 78 3.95 -10.82 12.16
N THR A 79 3.24 -9.85 12.75
CA THR A 79 2.57 -10.07 14.06
C THR A 79 1.48 -11.14 13.97
N ASN A 80 0.78 -11.23 12.83
CA ASN A 80 -0.15 -12.33 12.56
C ASN A 80 0.58 -13.67 12.39
N TYR A 81 1.71 -13.66 11.66
CA TYR A 81 2.52 -14.85 11.43
C TYR A 81 3.15 -15.41 12.71
N GLU A 82 3.66 -14.56 13.60
CA GLU A 82 4.22 -14.98 14.89
C GLU A 82 3.19 -15.70 15.78
N ARG A 83 1.88 -15.43 15.60
CA ARG A 83 0.79 -16.06 16.35
C ARG A 83 0.22 -17.32 15.69
N THR A 84 0.10 -17.31 14.36
CA THR A 84 -0.59 -18.36 13.61
C THR A 84 0.36 -19.33 12.92
N HIS A 85 1.65 -18.99 12.81
CA HIS A 85 2.66 -19.71 12.04
C HIS A 85 2.27 -20.01 10.59
N ASN A 86 1.29 -19.28 10.03
CA ASN A 86 0.83 -19.43 8.67
C ASN A 86 0.71 -18.06 7.98
N ARG A 87 0.89 -18.03 6.66
CA ARG A 87 0.84 -16.83 5.82
C ARG A 87 -0.49 -16.68 5.07
N THR A 88 -1.34 -17.71 5.13
CA THR A 88 -2.63 -17.74 4.46
C THR A 88 -3.62 -16.75 5.09
N LEU A 89 -4.07 -15.79 4.30
CA LEU A 89 -4.95 -14.68 4.69
C LEU A 89 -6.31 -15.15 5.24
N LEU A 90 -6.84 -16.25 4.70
CA LEU A 90 -8.11 -16.83 5.14
C LEU A 90 -8.07 -17.43 6.56
N LEU A 91 -6.89 -17.81 7.05
CA LEU A 91 -6.73 -18.38 8.39
C LEU A 91 -6.57 -17.31 9.48
N THR A 92 -6.37 -16.05 9.11
CA THR A 92 -6.19 -14.93 10.04
C THR A 92 -7.43 -14.05 10.11
N ARG A 93 -8.63 -14.63 10.05
CA ARG A 93 -9.91 -13.91 10.04
C ARG A 93 -10.31 -13.43 11.45
N SER A 94 -11.18 -12.42 11.49
CA SER A 94 -11.83 -11.93 12.71
C SER A 94 -10.89 -11.41 13.82
N MET A 95 -9.68 -10.94 13.48
CA MET A 95 -8.71 -10.48 14.48
C MET A 95 -9.19 -9.27 15.30
N GLN A 96 -10.25 -8.58 14.88
CA GLN A 96 -10.85 -7.48 15.63
C GLN A 96 -11.43 -7.86 16.98
N THR A 97 -12.03 -9.03 17.10
CA THR A 97 -12.61 -9.46 18.38
C THR A 97 -11.51 -9.83 19.40
N LEU A 98 -10.34 -10.24 18.92
CA LEU A 98 -9.23 -10.70 19.74
C LEU A 98 -8.23 -9.58 20.06
N LEU A 99 -7.89 -8.73 19.08
CA LEU A 99 -6.82 -7.73 19.18
C LEU A 99 -7.28 -6.35 18.67
N PRO A 100 -8.22 -5.67 19.35
CA PRO A 100 -8.85 -4.44 18.86
C PRO A 100 -7.84 -3.32 18.59
N LEU A 101 -6.84 -3.13 19.46
CA LEU A 101 -5.81 -2.11 19.25
C LEU A 101 -4.92 -2.42 18.02
N MET A 102 -4.64 -3.71 17.75
CA MET A 102 -3.92 -4.11 16.54
C MET A 102 -4.73 -3.82 15.28
N THR A 103 -6.07 -3.89 15.36
CA THR A 103 -6.93 -3.61 14.21
C THR A 103 -6.95 -2.15 13.82
N LEU A 104 -6.77 -1.24 14.79
CA LEU A 104 -6.58 0.18 14.49
C LEU A 104 -5.29 0.40 13.69
N TRP A 105 -4.21 -0.29 14.03
CA TRP A 105 -2.97 -0.25 13.23
C TRP A 105 -3.17 -0.81 11.83
N TRP A 106 -3.89 -1.93 11.70
CA TRP A 106 -4.28 -2.49 10.40
C TRP A 106 -5.12 -1.53 9.57
N LEU A 107 -6.08 -0.83 10.18
CA LEU A 107 -6.92 0.16 9.51
C LEU A 107 -6.06 1.32 9.00
N LEU A 108 -5.25 1.93 9.86
CA LEU A 108 -4.37 3.04 9.49
C LEU A 108 -3.42 2.66 8.35
N ALA A 109 -2.77 1.51 8.43
CA ALA A 109 -1.87 1.02 7.38
C ALA A 109 -2.60 0.83 6.04
N ASN A 110 -3.83 0.28 6.05
CA ASN A 110 -4.62 0.11 4.82
C ASN A 110 -5.12 1.43 4.25
N LEU A 111 -5.54 2.39 5.10
CA LEU A 111 -5.93 3.73 4.65
C LEU A 111 -4.77 4.47 3.99
N MET A 112 -3.55 4.31 4.51
CA MET A 112 -2.34 4.84 3.89
C MET A 112 -2.04 4.14 2.56
N ASN A 113 -2.13 2.81 2.51
CA ASN A 113 -1.86 2.02 1.31
C ASN A 113 -2.84 2.32 0.16
N MET A 114 -4.11 2.59 0.45
CA MET A 114 -5.11 2.99 -0.55
C MET A 114 -5.06 4.47 -0.93
N ALA A 115 -4.09 5.23 -0.43
CA ALA A 115 -3.95 6.66 -0.68
C ALA A 115 -5.20 7.47 -0.28
N LEU A 116 -5.75 7.27 0.93
CA LEU A 116 -6.87 8.08 1.42
C LEU A 116 -6.44 9.56 1.60
N PRO A 117 -7.26 10.57 1.27
CA PRO A 117 -6.98 11.95 1.66
C PRO A 117 -6.97 12.07 3.20
N PRO A 118 -5.98 12.75 3.83
CA PRO A 118 -4.94 13.64 3.29
C PRO A 118 -3.51 13.01 3.32
N THR A 119 -3.39 11.70 3.07
CA THR A 119 -2.10 10.98 3.19
C THR A 119 -1.07 11.39 2.12
N ILE A 120 0.21 11.19 2.44
CA ILE A 120 1.33 11.49 1.53
C ILE A 120 1.33 10.54 0.32
N ASN A 121 0.87 9.30 0.48
CA ASN A 121 0.68 8.35 -0.63
C ASN A 121 -0.21 8.99 -1.71
N LEU A 122 -1.33 9.60 -1.32
CA LEU A 122 -2.20 10.32 -2.27
C LEU A 122 -1.50 11.50 -2.93
N MET A 123 -0.74 12.29 -2.16
CA MET A 123 -0.01 13.42 -2.73
C MET A 123 0.98 12.98 -3.80
N GLY A 124 1.72 11.90 -3.55
CA GLY A 124 2.63 11.30 -4.54
C GLY A 124 1.90 10.71 -5.75
N GLU A 125 0.84 9.94 -5.54
CA GLU A 125 0.08 9.34 -6.64
C GLU A 125 -0.60 10.40 -7.52
N LEU A 126 -1.24 11.40 -6.92
CA LEU A 126 -1.98 12.43 -7.66
C LEU A 126 -1.04 13.33 -8.46
N THR A 127 0.14 13.67 -7.94
CA THR A 127 1.15 14.43 -8.69
C THR A 127 1.70 13.64 -9.87
N ILE A 128 1.93 12.33 -9.71
CA ILE A 128 2.32 11.44 -10.81
C ILE A 128 1.21 11.35 -11.86
N ILE A 129 -0.04 11.12 -11.44
CA ILE A 129 -1.21 11.03 -12.34
C ILE A 129 -1.38 12.32 -13.14
N ALA A 130 -1.25 13.48 -12.51
CA ALA A 130 -1.31 14.78 -13.19
C ALA A 130 -0.20 14.93 -14.26
N SER A 131 1.01 14.49 -13.95
CA SER A 131 2.14 14.53 -14.91
C SER A 131 1.94 13.57 -16.09
N LEU A 132 1.38 12.37 -15.85
CA LEU A 132 1.05 11.39 -16.89
C LEU A 132 -0.11 11.87 -17.77
N PHE A 133 -1.12 12.49 -17.16
CA PHE A 133 -2.23 13.08 -17.90
C PHE A 133 -1.75 14.16 -18.87
N ASN A 134 -0.84 15.04 -18.42
CA ASN A 134 -0.21 16.05 -19.28
C ASN A 134 0.62 15.43 -20.42
N TRP A 135 1.16 14.21 -20.24
CA TRP A 135 1.90 13.51 -21.29
C TRP A 135 0.97 12.85 -22.31
N ALA A 136 -0.08 12.15 -21.87
CA ALA A 136 -1.12 11.62 -22.73
C ALA A 136 -2.43 11.36 -21.97
N ASN A 137 -3.54 11.91 -22.47
CA ASN A 137 -4.85 11.83 -21.80
C ASN A 137 -5.33 10.40 -21.53
N ILE A 138 -4.94 9.43 -22.36
CA ILE A 138 -5.31 8.00 -22.20
C ILE A 138 -4.76 7.42 -20.88
N THR A 139 -3.63 7.92 -20.39
CA THR A 139 -3.02 7.42 -19.14
C THR A 139 -3.88 7.67 -17.91
N LEU A 140 -4.80 8.64 -17.95
CA LEU A 140 -5.74 8.90 -16.86
C LEU A 140 -6.69 7.71 -16.63
N VAL A 141 -7.13 7.05 -17.71
CA VAL A 141 -7.99 5.87 -17.60
C VAL A 141 -7.22 4.72 -16.98
N LEU A 142 -5.97 4.50 -17.40
CA LEU A 142 -5.14 3.40 -16.88
C LEU A 142 -4.79 3.61 -15.41
N THR A 143 -4.35 4.82 -15.04
CA THR A 143 -3.97 5.14 -13.66
C THR A 143 -5.18 5.22 -12.74
N GLY A 144 -6.32 5.75 -13.21
CA GLY A 144 -7.59 5.76 -12.47
C GLY A 144 -8.14 4.35 -12.21
N LEU A 145 -8.01 3.42 -13.17
CA LEU A 145 -8.31 2.01 -12.93
C LEU A 145 -7.33 1.40 -11.92
N GLY A 146 -6.04 1.73 -12.03
CA GLY A 146 -5.02 1.28 -11.08
C GLY A 146 -5.31 1.68 -9.64
N THR A 147 -5.67 2.95 -9.39
CA THR A 147 -6.01 3.44 -8.04
C THR A 147 -7.33 2.87 -7.53
N LEU A 148 -8.30 2.61 -8.41
CA LEU A 148 -9.52 1.91 -8.02
C LEU A 148 -9.22 0.46 -7.58
N ILE A 149 -8.40 -0.26 -8.34
CA ILE A 149 -7.99 -1.62 -7.97
C ILE A 149 -7.16 -1.61 -6.67
N SER A 150 -6.33 -0.57 -6.43
CA SER A 150 -5.58 -0.45 -5.18
C SER A 150 -6.45 -0.25 -3.95
N ALA A 151 -7.51 0.54 -4.06
CA ALA A 151 -8.53 0.64 -3.03
C ALA A 151 -9.26 -0.70 -2.80
N LEU A 152 -9.57 -1.44 -3.87
CA LEU A 152 -10.26 -2.73 -3.75
C LEU A 152 -9.41 -3.78 -3.03
N TYR A 153 -8.14 -4.00 -3.42
CA TYR A 153 -7.33 -5.03 -2.78
C TYR A 153 -6.96 -4.68 -1.34
N SER A 154 -6.78 -3.39 -1.00
CA SER A 154 -6.45 -2.96 0.36
C SER A 154 -7.64 -3.13 1.30
N LEU A 155 -8.84 -2.74 0.87
CA LEU A 155 -10.07 -3.03 1.61
C LEU A 155 -10.32 -4.54 1.71
N HIS A 156 -10.01 -5.31 0.67
CA HIS A 156 -10.10 -6.77 0.72
C HIS A 156 -9.12 -7.35 1.75
N MET A 157 -7.87 -6.89 1.78
CA MET A 157 -6.86 -7.29 2.76
C MET A 157 -7.30 -6.97 4.21
N PHE A 158 -7.84 -5.76 4.44
CA PHE A 158 -8.34 -5.38 5.76
C PHE A 158 -9.55 -6.22 6.18
N SER A 159 -10.58 -6.30 5.33
CA SER A 159 -11.82 -7.03 5.66
C SER A 159 -11.59 -8.52 5.87
N SER A 160 -10.73 -9.15 5.07
CA SER A 160 -10.44 -10.58 5.20
C SER A 160 -9.61 -10.95 6.43
N THR A 161 -8.80 -10.02 6.96
CA THR A 161 -7.98 -10.26 8.17
C THR A 161 -8.69 -9.80 9.44
N GLN A 162 -9.30 -8.62 9.43
CA GLN A 162 -9.87 -8.01 10.63
C GLN A 162 -11.35 -8.33 10.83
N TRP A 163 -12.11 -8.41 9.74
CA TRP A 163 -13.56 -8.55 9.77
C TRP A 163 -14.04 -9.96 9.43
N GLY A 164 -15.29 -10.23 9.85
CA GLY A 164 -16.07 -11.37 9.41
C GLY A 164 -15.88 -12.65 10.23
N GLY A 165 -17.01 -13.34 10.45
CA GLY A 165 -17.07 -14.70 11.00
C GLY A 165 -16.70 -14.84 12.48
N THR A 166 -16.92 -16.05 12.99
CA THR A 166 -16.36 -16.48 14.27
C THR A 166 -14.89 -16.83 14.08
N PRO A 167 -14.00 -16.44 15.02
CA PRO A 167 -12.61 -16.87 14.98
C PRO A 167 -12.54 -18.40 14.92
N PRO A 168 -11.64 -18.97 14.10
CA PRO A 168 -11.36 -20.39 14.13
C PRO A 168 -11.06 -20.87 15.55
N PRO A 169 -11.45 -22.09 15.92
CA PRO A 169 -11.32 -22.57 17.29
C PRO A 169 -9.87 -22.58 17.80
N TYR A 170 -8.88 -22.74 16.91
CA TYR A 170 -7.46 -22.67 17.26
C TYR A 170 -6.95 -21.25 17.58
N MET A 171 -7.73 -20.19 17.29
CA MET A 171 -7.35 -18.80 17.53
C MET A 171 -7.79 -18.26 18.90
N HIS A 172 -8.59 -19.01 19.67
CA HIS A 172 -9.03 -18.57 21.00
C HIS A 172 -7.90 -18.46 22.03
N THR A 173 -6.73 -19.05 21.76
CA THR A 173 -5.55 -19.00 22.63
C THR A 173 -4.51 -17.96 22.19
N ILE A 174 -4.89 -17.01 21.32
CA ILE A 174 -3.97 -15.98 20.85
C ILE A 174 -3.56 -15.07 22.01
N THR A 175 -2.25 -14.81 22.11
CA THR A 175 -1.69 -13.87 23.09
C THR A 175 -2.05 -12.43 22.72
N PRO A 176 -2.30 -11.57 23.73
CA PRO A 176 -2.56 -10.16 23.53
C PRO A 176 -1.36 -9.48 22.84
N SER A 177 -1.60 -8.29 22.28
CA SER A 177 -0.55 -7.53 21.60
C SER A 177 0.55 -7.08 22.56
N LEU A 178 1.80 -7.28 22.15
CA LEU A 178 2.96 -6.94 22.98
C LEU A 178 3.30 -5.46 22.83
N THR A 179 3.89 -4.85 23.86
CA THR A 179 4.36 -3.45 23.83
C THR A 179 5.34 -3.19 22.70
N ARG A 180 6.23 -4.16 22.41
CA ARG A 180 7.16 -4.14 21.27
C ARG A 180 6.43 -3.95 19.94
N GLU A 181 5.30 -4.64 19.75
CA GLU A 181 4.56 -4.59 18.49
C GLU A 181 3.93 -3.21 18.30
N HIS A 182 3.33 -2.65 19.34
CA HIS A 182 2.80 -1.29 19.30
C HIS A 182 3.89 -0.25 19.08
N LEU A 183 5.04 -0.38 19.75
CA LEU A 183 6.16 0.52 19.55
C LEU A 183 6.61 0.53 18.08
N ILE A 184 6.75 -0.65 17.45
CA ILE A 184 7.09 -0.75 16.02
C ILE A 184 6.06 -0.04 15.15
N MET A 185 4.76 -0.23 15.39
CA MET A 185 3.72 0.46 14.62
C MET A 185 3.74 1.98 14.80
N THR A 186 3.96 2.46 16.03
CA THR A 186 4.10 3.89 16.31
C THR A 186 5.29 4.50 15.58
N LEU A 187 6.43 3.79 15.52
CA LEU A 187 7.63 4.27 14.83
C LEU A 187 7.47 4.35 13.30
N HIS A 188 6.55 3.57 12.71
CA HIS A 188 6.21 3.71 11.29
C HIS A 188 5.24 4.88 11.04
N ILE A 189 4.26 5.08 11.92
CA ILE A 189 3.20 6.08 11.70
C ILE A 189 3.61 7.49 12.09
N THR A 190 4.40 7.65 13.14
CA THR A 190 4.89 8.95 13.58
C THR A 190 5.59 9.75 12.45
N PRO A 191 6.55 9.20 11.67
CA PRO A 191 7.15 9.94 10.57
C PRO A 191 6.13 10.24 9.45
N LEU A 192 5.20 9.32 9.17
CA LEU A 192 4.14 9.55 8.18
C LEU A 192 3.24 10.73 8.57
N ILE A 193 2.84 10.82 9.83
CA ILE A 193 2.02 11.95 10.34
C ILE A 193 2.83 13.26 10.30
N LEU A 194 4.10 13.23 10.72
CA LEU A 194 4.95 14.42 10.71
C LEU A 194 5.17 14.97 9.30
N LEU A 195 5.44 14.08 8.33
CA LEU A 195 5.60 14.44 6.92
C LEU A 195 4.29 14.94 6.29
N MET A 196 3.15 14.43 6.75
CA MET A 196 1.82 14.90 6.32
C MET A 196 1.55 16.33 6.77
N MET A 197 2.04 16.72 7.95
CA MET A 197 1.91 18.10 8.47
C MET A 197 2.82 19.10 7.74
N LYS A 198 3.99 18.65 7.25
CA LYS A 198 4.93 19.49 6.48
C LYS A 198 5.42 18.77 5.22
N PRO A 199 4.57 18.64 4.18
CA PRO A 199 4.95 17.97 2.94
C PRO A 199 6.06 18.72 2.16
N GLN A 200 6.25 20.01 2.46
CA GLN A 200 7.31 20.86 1.91
C GLN A 200 8.71 20.31 2.14
N LEU A 201 8.92 19.45 3.15
CA LEU A 201 10.21 18.81 3.40
C LEU A 201 10.62 17.82 2.29
N MET A 202 9.65 17.30 1.52
CA MET A 202 9.89 16.33 0.45
C MET A 202 9.91 16.97 -0.95
N THR A 203 9.33 18.16 -1.10
CA THR A 203 9.31 18.91 -2.36
C THR A 203 10.46 19.90 -2.38
N THR A 204 11.40 19.72 -3.30
CA THR A 204 12.44 20.73 -3.62
C THR A 204 11.86 21.95 -4.29
#